data_AF-A0A7Y0H566-F1
#
_entry.id   AF-A0A7Y0H566-F1
#
_cell.length_a   1.000
_cell.length_b   1.000
_cell.length_c   1.000
_cell.angle_alpha   90.00
_cell.angle_beta   90.00
_cell.angle_gamma   90.00
#
_symmetry.space_group_name_H-M   'P 1'
#
loop_
_entity.id
_entity.type
_entity.pdbx_description
1 polymer ?
#
loop_
_entity_poly.entity_id
_entity_poly.type
_entity_poly.pdbx_seq_one_letter_code
_entity_poly.pdbx_strand_id
1 'polypeptide(L)'
;PVAAESLGVNVYKYKFIAVLVSGSLAGLGGGYLALVAANIYRDGQTGGRGYIGLAAMIFGNWRPGGLVGGAALFGYTDAVQLRGGGTTVHAMLLLLAVLTIGIGAWQLLRKHRVIKGVIAISAGVIVAVWYSISETVPDALTGMTPYVATLLVLAFASQRLRMPAADGLPYRKGEGH
;
A
#
# COMPACT_ATOMS: atom_id res chain seq x y z
N PRO A 1 20.17 4.56 -14.20
CA PRO A 1 21.50 4.67 -13.56
C PRO A 1 22.52 5.32 -14.49
N VAL A 2 22.60 4.86 -15.76
CA VAL A 2 23.46 5.45 -16.80
C VAL A 2 23.21 6.95 -16.99
N ALA A 3 21.94 7.36 -17.10
CA ALA A 3 21.57 8.77 -17.18
C ALA A 3 21.96 9.62 -15.96
N ALA A 4 22.10 9.02 -14.77
CA ALA A 4 22.55 9.74 -13.57
C ALA A 4 24.08 9.86 -13.55
N GLU A 5 24.78 8.83 -14.02
CA GLU A 5 26.23 8.82 -14.16
C GLU A 5 26.71 9.84 -15.21
N SER A 6 26.01 9.97 -16.34
CA SER A 6 26.33 10.99 -17.36
C SER A 6 26.15 12.42 -16.85
N LEU A 7 25.32 12.63 -15.83
CA LEU A 7 25.15 13.89 -15.12
C LEU A 7 26.19 14.09 -13.98
N GLY A 8 27.17 13.19 -13.85
CA GLY A 8 28.20 13.25 -12.82
C GLY A 8 27.77 12.79 -11.43
N VAL A 9 26.56 12.22 -11.29
CA VAL A 9 26.05 11.74 -10.00
C VAL A 9 26.75 10.44 -9.60
N ASN A 10 27.29 10.40 -8.38
CA ASN A 10 27.91 9.18 -7.84
C ASN A 10 26.84 8.15 -7.43
N VAL A 11 26.46 7.27 -8.37
CA VAL A 11 25.42 6.25 -8.19
C VAL A 11 25.71 5.32 -7.01
N TYR A 12 26.97 4.90 -6.80
CA TYR A 12 27.33 4.02 -5.69
C TYR A 12 27.04 4.66 -4.33
N LYS A 13 27.42 5.93 -4.13
CA LYS A 13 27.13 6.65 -2.87
C LYS A 13 25.64 6.65 -2.56
N TYR A 14 24.80 6.99 -3.54
CA TYR A 14 23.34 7.01 -3.35
C TYR A 14 22.77 5.62 -3.07
N LYS A 15 23.27 4.56 -3.72
CA LYS A 15 22.86 3.19 -3.43
C LYS A 15 23.21 2.79 -1.98
N PHE A 16 24.41 3.09 -1.52
CA PHE A 16 24.81 2.82 -0.14
C PHE A 16 23.96 3.58 0.88
N ILE A 17 23.74 4.89 0.65
CA ILE A 17 22.86 5.70 1.51
C ILE A 17 21.45 5.12 1.53
N ALA A 18 20.88 4.77 0.37
CA ALA A 18 19.54 4.22 0.28
C ALA A 18 19.41 2.88 1.05
N VAL A 19 20.39 1.99 0.92
CA VAL A 19 20.42 0.71 1.66
C VAL A 19 20.51 0.96 3.16
N LEU A 20 21.44 1.81 3.61
CA LEU A 20 21.60 2.15 5.03
C LEU A 20 20.32 2.73 5.62
N VAL A 21 19.74 3.74 4.96
CA VAL A 21 18.49 4.37 5.43
C VAL A 21 17.34 3.35 5.47
N SER A 22 17.20 2.51 4.44
CA SER A 22 16.16 1.47 4.41
C SER A 22 16.32 0.45 5.53
N GLY A 23 17.56 0.02 5.81
CA GLY A 23 17.88 -0.89 6.92
C GLY A 23 17.60 -0.26 8.29
N SER A 24 17.99 1.00 8.49
CA SER A 24 17.69 1.73 9.73
C SER A 24 16.19 1.87 9.97
N LEU A 25 15.41 2.22 8.93
CA LEU A 25 13.95 2.33 9.04
C LEU A 25 13.28 0.98 9.29
N ALA A 26 13.74 -0.09 8.63
CA ALA A 26 13.25 -1.45 8.89
C ALA A 26 13.57 -1.89 10.33
N GLY A 27 14.77 -1.57 10.83
CA GLY A 27 15.18 -1.82 12.21
C GLY A 27 14.31 -1.07 13.23
N LEU A 28 14.01 0.20 12.97
CA LEU A 28 13.08 0.99 13.81
C LEU A 28 11.68 0.39 13.81
N GLY A 29 11.18 -0.09 12.66
CA GLY A 29 9.92 -0.81 12.56
C GLY A 29 9.90 -2.11 13.38
N GLY A 30 10.98 -2.89 13.32
CA GLY A 30 11.14 -4.09 14.17
C GLY A 30 11.17 -3.75 15.67
N GLY A 31 11.89 -2.69 16.04
CA GLY A 31 11.91 -2.18 17.41
C GLY A 31 10.53 -1.76 17.92
N TYR A 32 9.73 -1.10 17.08
CA TYR A 32 8.33 -0.77 17.41
C TYR A 32 7.48 -2.01 17.69
N LEU A 33 7.60 -3.06 16.86
CA LEU A 33 6.85 -4.30 17.06
C LEU A 33 7.18 -4.97 18.40
N ALA A 34 8.47 -5.04 18.74
CA ALA A 34 8.92 -5.70 19.96
C ALA A 34 8.63 -4.88 21.23
N LEU A 35 8.87 -3.56 21.20
CA LEU A 35 8.83 -2.70 22.37
C LEU A 35 7.47 -2.05 22.62
N VAL A 36 6.74 -1.67 21.57
CA VAL A 36 5.51 -0.87 21.71
C VAL A 36 4.26 -1.69 21.41
N ALA A 37 4.27 -2.47 20.32
CA ALA A 37 3.08 -3.20 19.90
C ALA A 37 2.77 -4.40 20.81
N ALA A 38 3.78 -5.19 21.16
CA ALA A 38 3.59 -6.40 21.97
C ALA A 38 4.08 -6.27 23.43
N ASN A 39 4.94 -5.28 23.75
CA ASN A 39 5.67 -5.17 25.04
C ASN A 39 6.48 -6.42 25.45
N ILE A 40 6.59 -7.42 24.57
CA ILE A 40 7.34 -8.65 24.75
C ILE A 40 7.73 -9.16 23.38
N TYR A 41 8.89 -9.80 23.23
CA TYR A 41 9.26 -10.46 21.97
C TYR A 41 8.54 -11.82 21.84
N ARG A 42 7.98 -12.10 20.67
CA ARG A 42 7.39 -13.39 20.29
C ARG A 42 7.82 -13.73 18.87
N ASP A 43 8.08 -15.01 18.62
CA ASP A 43 8.37 -15.47 17.28
C ASP A 43 7.20 -15.22 16.33
N GLY A 44 7.53 -14.82 15.10
CA GLY A 44 6.53 -14.52 14.08
C GLY A 44 5.77 -13.20 14.29
N GLN A 45 6.26 -12.28 15.11
CA GLN A 45 5.61 -10.97 15.37
C GLN A 45 5.34 -10.11 14.14
N THR A 46 6.16 -10.26 13.09
CA THR A 46 5.92 -9.59 11.82
C THR A 46 4.66 -10.10 11.11
N GLY A 47 4.17 -11.29 11.48
CA GLY A 47 2.90 -11.86 11.01
C GLY A 47 2.81 -11.98 9.49
N GLY A 48 3.95 -12.12 8.80
CA GLY A 48 4.00 -12.14 7.33
C GLY A 48 3.68 -10.80 6.66
N ARG A 49 3.51 -9.69 7.39
CA ARG A 49 3.06 -8.37 6.88
C ARG A 49 4.07 -7.67 5.94
N GLY A 50 5.21 -8.28 5.63
CA GLY A 50 6.24 -7.71 4.74
C GLY A 50 5.73 -7.42 3.32
N TYR A 51 4.73 -8.17 2.84
CA TYR A 51 4.12 -7.93 1.52
C TYR A 51 3.45 -6.55 1.40
N ILE A 52 3.03 -5.94 2.52
CA ILE A 52 2.42 -4.61 2.56
C ILE A 52 3.40 -3.55 2.06
N GLY A 53 4.70 -3.71 2.33
CA GLY A 53 5.73 -2.82 1.81
C GLY A 53 5.84 -2.85 0.29
N LEU A 54 5.75 -4.05 -0.31
CA LEU A 54 5.69 -4.21 -1.76
C LEU A 54 4.39 -3.61 -2.33
N ALA A 55 3.26 -3.85 -1.67
CA ALA A 55 1.97 -3.28 -2.08
C ALA A 55 1.99 -1.74 -2.05
N ALA A 56 2.58 -1.13 -1.03
CA ALA A 56 2.76 0.32 -0.92
C ALA A 56 3.65 0.89 -2.03
N MET A 57 4.72 0.17 -2.38
CA MET A 57 5.64 0.57 -3.45
C MET A 57 5.01 0.48 -4.84
N ILE A 58 4.25 -0.59 -5.10
CA ILE A 58 3.46 -0.77 -6.33
C ILE A 58 2.40 0.33 -6.42
N PHE A 59 1.59 0.52 -5.37
CA PHE A 59 0.57 1.57 -5.31
C PHE A 59 1.16 2.97 -5.51
N GLY A 60 2.31 3.23 -4.88
CA GLY A 60 3.04 4.49 -4.98
C GLY A 60 3.70 4.73 -6.33
N ASN A 61 3.57 3.81 -7.27
CA ASN A 61 4.14 3.87 -8.61
C ASN A 61 5.66 4.13 -8.58
N TRP A 62 6.37 3.48 -7.65
CA TRP A 62 7.82 3.62 -7.44
C TRP A 62 8.30 5.08 -7.22
N ARG A 63 7.38 6.00 -6.90
CA ARG A 63 7.68 7.41 -6.63
C ARG A 63 7.63 7.67 -5.12
N PRO A 64 8.51 8.52 -4.57
CA PRO A 64 8.56 8.77 -3.13
C PRO A 64 7.25 9.34 -2.59
N GLY A 65 6.64 10.31 -3.28
CA GLY A 65 5.35 10.88 -2.86
C GLY A 65 4.20 9.86 -2.89
N GLY A 66 4.18 8.99 -3.89
CA GLY A 66 3.19 7.92 -3.97
C GLY A 66 3.41 6.85 -2.89
N LEU A 67 4.67 6.51 -2.62
CA LEU A 67 5.06 5.56 -1.56
C LEU A 67 4.64 6.06 -0.18
N VAL A 68 4.82 7.37 0.11
CA VAL A 68 4.33 7.98 1.35
C VAL A 68 2.81 7.88 1.45
N GLY A 69 2.08 8.17 0.36
CA GLY A 69 0.63 8.01 0.33
C GLY A 69 0.18 6.56 0.56
N GLY A 70 0.86 5.59 -0.06
CA GLY A 70 0.60 4.16 0.16
C GLY A 70 0.89 3.73 1.60
N ALA A 71 2.05 4.10 2.13
CA ALA A 71 2.43 3.80 3.51
C ALA A 71 1.48 4.43 4.53
N ALA A 72 1.03 5.67 4.29
CA ALA A 72 0.04 6.34 5.13
C ALA A 72 -1.32 5.63 5.11
N LEU A 73 -1.78 5.20 3.92
CA LEU A 73 -3.02 4.43 3.79
C LEU A 73 -2.95 3.12 4.59
N PHE A 74 -1.89 2.33 4.39
CA PHE A 74 -1.74 1.06 5.09
C PHE A 74 -1.52 1.23 6.59
N GLY A 75 -0.73 2.23 7.00
CA GLY A 75 -0.55 2.58 8.41
C GLY A 75 -1.84 3.05 9.08
N TYR A 76 -2.69 3.79 8.37
CA TYR A 76 -4.01 4.19 8.85
C TYR A 76 -4.91 2.97 9.06
N THR A 77 -4.95 2.04 8.09
CA THR A 77 -5.76 0.82 8.24
C THR A 77 -5.30 -0.06 9.41
N ASP A 78 -3.99 -0.17 9.65
CA ASP A 78 -3.43 -0.91 10.79
C ASP A 78 -3.73 -0.20 12.12
N ALA A 79 -3.60 1.13 12.17
CA ALA A 79 -3.92 1.91 13.38
C ALA A 79 -5.41 1.83 13.76
N VAL A 80 -6.31 1.83 12.76
CA VAL A 80 -7.76 1.66 12.99
C VAL A 80 -8.06 0.26 13.53
N GLN A 81 -7.38 -0.77 13.02
CA GLN A 81 -7.51 -2.12 13.56
C GLN A 81 -7.04 -2.20 15.03
N LEU A 82 -5.91 -1.56 15.36
CA LEU A 82 -5.31 -1.61 16.69
C LEU A 82 -6.08 -0.81 17.76
N ARG A 83 -6.79 0.27 17.39
CA ARG A 83 -7.45 1.17 18.34
C ARG A 83 -8.97 1.19 18.29
N GLY A 84 -9.57 0.92 17.13
CA GLY A 84 -10.97 1.27 16.86
C GLY A 84 -12.00 0.16 17.07
N GLY A 85 -11.58 -1.11 17.20
CA GLY A 85 -12.51 -2.25 17.29
C GLY A 85 -13.42 -2.41 16.06
N GLY A 86 -14.42 -3.30 16.15
CA GLY A 86 -15.31 -3.64 15.02
C GLY A 86 -16.14 -2.49 14.47
N THR A 87 -16.50 -1.50 15.29
CA THR A 87 -17.33 -0.34 14.88
C THR A 87 -16.58 0.67 14.02
N THR A 88 -15.30 0.92 14.32
CA THR A 88 -14.47 1.84 13.51
C THR A 88 -14.08 1.20 12.18
N VAL A 89 -13.84 -0.11 12.19
CA VAL A 89 -13.60 -0.90 10.96
C VAL A 89 -14.85 -0.90 10.08
N HIS A 90 -16.03 -1.01 10.69
CA HIS A 90 -17.30 -0.88 9.97
C HIS A 90 -17.42 0.48 9.27
N ALA A 91 -17.10 1.59 9.95
CA ALA A 91 -17.11 2.93 9.36
C ALA A 91 -16.13 3.10 8.17
N MET A 92 -15.00 2.37 8.16
CA MET A 92 -14.05 2.38 7.04
C MET A 92 -14.62 1.74 5.77
N LEU A 93 -15.55 0.79 5.88
CA LEU A 93 -16.23 0.21 4.72
C LEU A 93 -17.02 1.27 3.96
N LEU A 94 -17.60 2.24 4.67
CA LEU A 94 -18.35 3.34 4.09
C LEU A 94 -17.41 4.27 3.29
N LEU A 95 -16.24 4.59 3.83
CA LEU A 95 -15.22 5.39 3.13
C LEU A 95 -14.71 4.67 1.87
N LEU A 96 -14.48 3.36 1.94
CA LEU A 96 -14.10 2.52 0.79
C LEU A 96 -15.21 2.45 -0.27
N ALA A 97 -16.46 2.31 0.14
CA ALA A 97 -17.61 2.31 -0.75
C ALA A 97 -17.74 3.65 -1.49
N VAL A 98 -17.60 4.78 -0.79
CA VAL A 98 -17.65 6.12 -1.39
C VAL A 98 -16.47 6.34 -2.36
N LEU A 99 -15.26 5.90 -2.00
CA LEU A 99 -14.08 6.00 -2.86
C LEU A 99 -14.24 5.21 -4.16
N THR A 100 -14.71 3.96 -4.06
CA THR A 100 -14.90 3.09 -5.22
C THR A 100 -16.02 3.59 -6.15
N ILE A 101 -17.12 4.09 -5.59
CA ILE A 101 -18.20 4.73 -6.35
C ILE A 101 -17.71 6.02 -7.00
N GLY A 102 -16.97 6.87 -6.28
CA GLY A 102 -16.42 8.12 -6.81
C GLY A 102 -15.40 7.91 -7.94
N ILE A 103 -14.51 6.92 -7.79
CA ILE A 103 -13.55 6.53 -8.83
C ILE A 103 -14.28 5.96 -10.05
N GLY A 104 -15.31 5.12 -9.82
CA GLY A 104 -16.13 4.55 -10.89
C GLY A 104 -16.90 5.62 -11.67
N ALA A 105 -17.51 6.58 -10.97
CA ALA A 105 -18.20 7.73 -11.57
C ALA A 105 -17.24 8.62 -12.37
N TRP A 106 -16.07 8.94 -11.81
CA TRP A 106 -15.04 9.71 -12.52
C TRP A 106 -14.50 8.97 -13.76
N GLN A 107 -14.41 7.65 -13.70
CA GLN A 107 -13.98 6.80 -14.82
C GLN A 107 -15.03 6.71 -15.94
N LEU A 108 -16.32 6.76 -15.58
CA LEU A 108 -17.44 6.90 -16.52
C LEU A 108 -17.42 8.29 -17.20
N LEU A 109 -17.21 9.35 -16.41
CA LEU A 109 -17.36 10.74 -16.85
C LEU A 109 -16.17 11.29 -17.66
N ARG A 110 -14.93 10.87 -17.41
CA ARG A 110 -13.75 11.48 -18.07
C ARG A 110 -13.00 10.58 -19.06
N LYS A 111 -13.26 9.27 -19.12
CA LYS A 111 -12.36 8.36 -19.87
C LYS A 111 -13.03 7.33 -20.78
N HIS A 112 -14.35 7.34 -20.98
CA HIS A 112 -15.09 6.37 -21.82
C HIS A 112 -14.73 4.88 -21.53
N ARG A 113 -14.20 4.56 -20.34
CA ARG A 113 -13.85 3.19 -19.93
C ARG A 113 -15.01 2.56 -19.17
N VAL A 114 -16.16 2.47 -19.84
CA VAL A 114 -17.46 2.13 -19.24
C VAL A 114 -17.42 0.81 -18.49
N ILE A 115 -16.76 -0.22 -19.05
CA ILE A 115 -16.64 -1.55 -18.45
C ILE A 115 -15.95 -1.50 -17.07
N LYS A 116 -14.84 -0.76 -16.94
CA LYS A 116 -14.10 -0.67 -15.67
C LYS A 116 -14.84 0.19 -14.64
N GLY A 117 -15.55 1.21 -15.09
CA GLY A 117 -16.37 2.07 -14.22
C GLY A 117 -17.57 1.32 -13.64
N VAL A 118 -18.24 0.51 -14.44
CA VAL A 118 -19.36 -0.33 -14.00
C VAL A 118 -18.92 -1.36 -12.96
N ILE A 119 -17.77 -2.01 -13.15
CA ILE A 119 -17.21 -2.98 -12.18
C ILE A 119 -16.87 -2.29 -10.83
N ALA A 120 -16.31 -1.08 -10.87
CA ALA A 120 -15.98 -0.35 -9.64
C ALA A 120 -17.23 0.12 -8.89
N ILE A 121 -18.26 0.58 -9.61
CA ILE A 121 -19.54 1.01 -9.02
C ILE A 121 -20.28 -0.19 -8.42
N SER A 122 -20.36 -1.32 -9.13
CA SER A 122 -21.03 -2.52 -8.61
C SER A 122 -20.33 -3.07 -7.37
N ALA A 123 -18.99 -3.12 -7.36
CA ALA A 123 -18.22 -3.48 -6.18
C ALA A 123 -18.49 -2.53 -4.99
N GLY A 124 -18.52 -1.21 -5.24
CA GLY A 124 -18.83 -0.23 -4.20
C GLY A 124 -20.25 -0.33 -3.64
N VAL A 125 -21.24 -0.63 -4.50
CA VAL A 125 -22.63 -0.87 -4.09
C VAL A 125 -22.76 -2.14 -3.25
N ILE A 126 -22.08 -3.23 -3.63
CA ILE A 126 -22.06 -4.48 -2.85
C ILE A 126 -21.51 -4.22 -1.44
N VAL A 127 -20.42 -3.45 -1.33
CA VAL A 127 -19.82 -3.07 -0.03
C VAL A 127 -20.76 -2.18 0.79
N ALA A 128 -21.48 -1.24 0.16
CA ALA A 128 -22.44 -0.37 0.84
C ALA A 128 -23.69 -1.13 1.34
N VAL A 129 -24.18 -2.08 0.56
CA VAL A 129 -25.29 -2.97 0.95
C VAL A 129 -24.85 -3.86 2.12
N TRP A 130 -23.65 -4.43 2.08
CA TRP A 130 -23.10 -5.20 3.19
C TRP A 130 -22.98 -4.38 4.48
N TYR A 131 -22.48 -3.14 4.37
CA TYR A 131 -22.38 -2.20 5.47
C TYR A 131 -23.74 -1.92 6.13
N SER A 132 -24.80 -1.83 5.33
CA SER A 132 -26.14 -1.47 5.81
C SER A 132 -26.89 -2.63 6.49
N ILE A 133 -26.47 -3.88 6.25
CA ILE A 133 -27.13 -5.08 6.77
C ILE A 133 -26.38 -5.66 7.98
N SER A 134 -25.11 -5.28 8.19
CA SER A 134 -24.28 -5.80 9.29
C SER A 134 -24.11 -4.74 10.37
N GLU A 135 -24.41 -5.06 11.64
CA GLU A 135 -24.23 -4.12 12.76
C GLU A 135 -22.84 -4.23 13.41
N THR A 136 -22.15 -5.35 13.24
CA THR A 136 -20.77 -5.57 13.68
C THR A 136 -20.02 -6.47 12.70
N VAL A 137 -18.73 -6.20 12.49
CA VAL A 137 -17.85 -7.06 11.71
C VAL A 137 -17.24 -8.10 12.66
N PRO A 138 -17.37 -9.41 12.38
CA PRO A 138 -16.71 -10.47 13.15
C PRO A 138 -15.22 -10.20 13.36
N ASP A 139 -14.70 -10.45 14.56
CA ASP A 139 -13.30 -10.15 14.90
C ASP A 139 -12.28 -10.86 14.00
N ALA A 140 -12.63 -12.04 13.49
CA ALA A 140 -11.85 -12.77 12.50
C ALA A 140 -11.68 -11.97 11.18
N LEU A 141 -12.73 -11.28 10.74
CA LEU A 141 -12.70 -10.40 9.57
C LEU A 141 -11.96 -9.09 9.87
N THR A 142 -12.07 -8.59 11.10
CA THR A 142 -11.30 -7.42 11.57
C THR A 142 -9.79 -7.70 11.53
N GLY A 143 -9.34 -8.88 11.94
CA GLY A 143 -7.93 -9.31 11.82
C GLY A 143 -7.45 -9.45 10.37
N MET A 144 -8.36 -9.68 9.43
CA MET A 144 -8.05 -9.78 7.99
C MET A 144 -8.04 -8.43 7.26
N THR A 145 -8.40 -7.34 7.93
CA THR A 145 -8.52 -6.00 7.30
C THR A 145 -7.28 -5.54 6.54
N PRO A 146 -6.03 -5.77 6.98
CA PRO A 146 -4.85 -5.35 6.21
C PRO A 146 -4.76 -6.09 4.87
N TYR A 147 -5.09 -7.39 4.86
CA TYR A 147 -5.09 -8.22 3.66
C TYR A 147 -6.18 -7.76 2.68
N VAL A 148 -7.40 -7.52 3.18
CA VAL A 148 -8.52 -7.03 2.35
C VAL A 148 -8.20 -5.65 1.77
N ALA A 149 -7.64 -4.74 2.57
CA ALA A 149 -7.22 -3.43 2.11
C ALA A 149 -6.16 -3.53 0.99
N THR A 150 -5.16 -4.41 1.13
CA THR A 150 -4.15 -4.59 0.08
C THR A 150 -4.73 -5.17 -1.21
N LEU A 151 -5.64 -6.15 -1.13
CA LEU A 151 -6.30 -6.72 -2.31
C LEU A 151 -7.13 -5.67 -3.06
N LEU A 152 -7.90 -4.86 -2.33
CA LEU A 152 -8.66 -3.77 -2.92
C LEU A 152 -7.74 -2.73 -3.57
N VAL A 153 -6.70 -2.29 -2.86
CA VAL A 153 -5.73 -1.33 -3.38
C VAL A 153 -5.08 -1.86 -4.67
N LEU A 154 -4.62 -3.11 -4.69
CA LEU A 154 -3.99 -3.71 -5.86
C LEU A 154 -4.97 -3.87 -7.03
N ALA A 155 -6.22 -4.26 -6.76
CA ALA A 155 -7.26 -4.41 -7.78
C ALA A 155 -7.53 -3.08 -8.51
N PHE A 156 -7.57 -1.96 -7.78
CA PHE A 156 -7.90 -0.65 -8.38
C PHE A 156 -6.68 0.13 -8.89
N ALA A 157 -5.51 0.00 -8.26
CA ALA A 157 -4.34 0.82 -8.56
C ALA A 157 -3.40 0.26 -9.65
N SER A 158 -3.50 -1.03 -9.98
CA SER A 158 -2.60 -1.72 -10.93
C SER A 158 -2.63 -1.20 -12.38
N GLN A 159 -3.50 -0.24 -12.69
CA GLN A 159 -3.85 0.12 -14.08
C GLN A 159 -2.83 1.04 -14.80
N ARG A 160 -1.87 1.67 -14.10
CA ARG A 160 -0.89 2.62 -14.70
C ARG A 160 0.50 2.59 -14.04
N LEU A 161 1.00 1.41 -13.76
CA LEU A 161 2.31 1.22 -13.14
C LEU A 161 3.45 1.50 -14.15
N ARG A 162 4.46 2.26 -13.73
CA ARG A 162 5.71 2.51 -14.45
C ARG A 162 6.87 2.09 -13.55
N MET A 163 7.26 0.83 -13.68
CA MET A 163 8.44 0.31 -12.98
C MET A 163 9.73 1.01 -13.44
N PRO A 164 10.73 1.16 -12.56
CA PRO A 164 12.04 1.68 -12.93
C PRO A 164 12.69 0.80 -14.00
N ALA A 165 13.19 1.41 -15.07
CA ALA A 165 13.73 0.68 -16.22
C ALA A 165 14.96 -0.19 -15.92
N ALA A 166 15.64 0.05 -14.80
CA ALA A 166 16.84 -0.69 -14.39
C ALA A 166 16.64 -1.44 -13.07
N ASP A 167 15.39 -1.79 -12.74
CA ASP A 167 15.11 -2.61 -11.57
C ASP A 167 15.70 -4.02 -11.75
N GLY A 168 16.30 -4.58 -10.69
CA GLY A 168 16.98 -5.87 -10.71
C GLY A 168 18.29 -5.97 -11.51
N LEU A 169 18.69 -4.94 -12.28
CA LEU A 169 19.93 -4.97 -13.06
C LEU A 169 21.16 -4.59 -12.22
N PRO A 170 22.25 -5.38 -12.24
CA PRO A 170 23.52 -4.96 -11.66
C PRO A 170 24.01 -3.66 -12.30
N TYR A 171 24.52 -2.74 -11.50
CA TYR A 171 25.13 -1.51 -12.00
C TYR A 171 26.64 -1.60 -11.86
N ARG A 172 27.34 -1.39 -12.96
CA ARG A 172 28.80 -1.25 -13.01
C ARG A 172 29.14 0.11 -13.61
N LYS A 173 30.03 0.84 -12.94
CA LYS A 173 30.46 2.16 -13.40
C LYS A 173 31.21 2.04 -14.73
N GLY A 174 30.89 2.89 -15.69
CA GLY A 174 31.49 2.88 -17.02
C GLY A 174 30.96 1.82 -18.00
N GLU A 175 30.04 0.93 -17.60
CA GLU A 175 29.28 0.12 -18.56
C GLU A 175 28.19 1.00 -19.20
N GLY A 176 28.54 1.65 -20.31
CA GLY A 176 27.58 2.37 -21.13
C GLY A 176 26.66 1.38 -21.85
N HIS A 177 25.42 1.27 -21.37
CA HIS A 177 24.29 0.71 -22.11
C HIS A 177 23.39 1.85 -22.60
#